data_AF-A0A7S2UZQ0-F1
#
_entry.id   AF-A0A7S2UZQ0-F1
#
_cell.length_a   1.000
_cell.length_b   1.000
_cell.length_c   1.000
_cell.angle_alpha   90.00
_cell.angle_beta   90.00
_cell.angle_gamma   90.00
#
_symmetry.space_group_name_H-M   'P 1'
#
loop_
_entity.id
_entity.type
_entity.pdbx_description
1 polymer ?
#
loop_
_entity_poly.entity_id
_entity_poly.type
_entity_poly.pdbx_seq_one_letter_code
_entity_poly.pdbx_strand_id
1 'polypeptide(L)'
;EDGYVMDFGVLKKVVRALCKEAKEHFLLPMASDVLRIEKTDAPKGDNGKLVCPTEELQQNPAGGEKKGYIHIYCEDGAYYCMPEEDCFFLPTVHSTAEELACYFWFRIIKELGLDDMQKRHIQEMEVIVAESPIQQASFTKSIE
;
A
#
# COMPACT_ATOMS: atom_id res chain seq x y z
N GLU A 1 -22.59 2.91 -30.83
CA GLU A 1 -21.38 2.97 -29.97
C GLU A 1 -21.10 4.41 -29.60
N ASP A 2 -20.41 4.65 -28.49
CA ASP A 2 -20.11 6.00 -27.97
C ASP A 2 -18.79 6.59 -28.49
N GLY A 3 -18.01 5.80 -29.25
CA GLY A 3 -16.72 6.20 -29.81
C GLY A 3 -15.53 6.06 -28.84
N TYR A 4 -15.72 5.48 -27.66
CA TYR A 4 -14.65 5.30 -26.67
C TYR A 4 -14.26 3.83 -26.52
N VAL A 5 -13.00 3.57 -26.15
CA VAL A 5 -12.59 2.25 -25.61
C VAL A 5 -13.08 2.14 -24.16
N MET A 6 -12.77 3.14 -23.34
CA MET A 6 -13.31 3.37 -22.00
C MET A 6 -13.38 4.88 -21.75
N ASP A 7 -14.31 5.34 -20.91
CA ASP A 7 -14.35 6.73 -20.47
C ASP A 7 -13.16 7.04 -19.54
N PHE A 8 -12.28 7.96 -19.97
CA PHE A 8 -11.15 8.43 -19.18
C PHE A 8 -11.55 9.04 -17.84
N GLY A 9 -12.77 9.57 -17.70
CA GLY A 9 -13.31 10.07 -16.43
C GLY A 9 -13.47 8.96 -15.40
N VAL A 10 -13.98 7.79 -15.81
CA VAL A 10 -14.11 6.60 -14.95
C VAL A 10 -12.73 6.08 -14.56
N LEU A 11 -11.84 5.85 -15.54
CA LEU A 11 -10.48 5.38 -15.29
C LEU A 11 -9.72 6.32 -14.34
N LYS A 12 -9.73 7.63 -14.59
CA LYS A 12 -9.08 8.63 -13.71
C LYS A 12 -9.68 8.66 -12.32
N LYS A 13 -10.99 8.42 -12.15
CA LYS A 13 -11.64 8.37 -10.84
C LYS A 13 -11.13 7.17 -10.03
N VAL A 14 -11.08 5.98 -10.64
CA VAL A 14 -10.59 4.75 -9.99
C VAL A 14 -9.11 4.88 -9.62
N VAL A 15 -8.24 5.21 -10.58
CA VAL A 15 -6.80 5.31 -10.33
C VAL A 15 -6.49 6.35 -9.24
N ARG A 16 -7.15 7.51 -9.25
CA ARG A 16 -6.96 8.53 -8.20
C ARG A 16 -7.43 8.06 -6.81
N ALA A 17 -8.48 7.24 -6.72
CA ALA A 17 -8.91 6.68 -5.45
C ALA A 17 -7.85 5.74 -4.88
N LEU A 18 -7.38 4.79 -5.70
CA LEU A 18 -6.33 3.83 -5.33
C LEU A 18 -5.01 4.53 -4.93
N CYS A 19 -4.55 5.51 -5.71
CA CYS A 19 -3.37 6.30 -5.34
C CYS A 19 -3.57 7.11 -4.06
N LYS A 20 -4.80 7.51 -3.72
CA LYS A 20 -5.09 8.24 -2.48
C LYS A 20 -5.06 7.33 -1.25
N GLU A 21 -5.41 6.06 -1.37
CA GLU A 21 -5.31 5.09 -0.27
C GLU A 21 -3.86 4.90 0.21
N ALA A 22 -2.90 4.86 -0.72
CA ALA A 22 -1.48 4.68 -0.41
C ALA A 22 -0.71 6.01 -0.18
N LYS A 23 -1.32 7.16 -0.48
CA LYS A 23 -0.67 8.48 -0.37
C LYS A 23 -0.34 8.80 1.09
N GLU A 24 0.88 9.25 1.35
CA GLU A 24 1.35 9.70 2.68
C GLU A 24 1.39 8.59 3.76
N HIS A 25 1.38 7.31 3.35
CA HIS A 25 1.57 6.17 4.25
C HIS A 25 2.90 5.45 3.98
N PHE A 26 3.41 4.73 4.98
CA PHE A 26 4.47 3.74 4.83
C PHE A 26 3.94 2.48 4.14
N LEU A 27 4.53 2.09 3.00
CA LEU A 27 4.17 0.89 2.26
C LEU A 27 4.71 -0.36 2.98
N LEU A 28 3.83 -1.16 3.59
CA LEU A 28 4.22 -2.30 4.42
C LEU A 28 3.91 -3.65 3.71
N PRO A 29 4.93 -4.37 3.20
CA PRO A 29 4.73 -5.68 2.57
C PRO A 29 4.47 -6.76 3.63
N MET A 30 3.22 -7.18 3.77
CA MET A 30 2.76 -8.09 4.83
C MET A 30 3.12 -9.57 4.60
N ALA A 31 3.61 -9.93 3.41
CA ALA A 31 4.07 -11.27 3.09
C ALA A 31 5.61 -11.35 2.99
N SER A 32 6.33 -10.34 3.48
CA SER A 32 7.79 -10.32 3.49
C SER A 32 8.36 -11.49 4.30
N ASP A 33 9.38 -12.13 3.75
CA ASP A 33 10.13 -13.25 4.35
C ASP A 33 11.30 -12.77 5.23
N VAL A 34 11.78 -11.54 5.02
CA VAL A 34 12.88 -10.90 5.77
C VAL A 34 12.43 -9.88 6.83
N LEU A 35 11.13 -9.55 6.90
CA LEU A 35 10.58 -8.65 7.92
C LEU A 35 9.68 -9.39 8.90
N ARG A 36 9.95 -9.24 10.20
CA ARG A 36 9.04 -9.71 11.26
C ARG A 36 8.17 -8.55 11.71
N ILE A 37 6.86 -8.66 11.48
CA ILE A 37 5.88 -7.60 11.72
C ILE A 37 4.98 -7.98 12.91
N GLU A 38 4.86 -7.11 13.92
CA GLU A 38 3.91 -7.26 15.04
C GLU A 38 2.97 -6.04 15.13
N LYS A 39 1.69 -6.26 15.47
CA LYS A 39 0.74 -5.20 15.82
C LYS A 39 0.50 -5.18 17.34
N THR A 40 0.43 -3.99 17.94
CA THR A 40 0.07 -3.82 19.37
C THR A 40 -0.84 -2.62 19.61
N ASP A 41 -1.46 -2.56 20.79
CA ASP A 41 -2.25 -1.41 21.28
C ASP A 41 -1.38 -0.33 21.98
N ALA A 42 -0.05 -0.51 22.12
CA ALA A 42 0.79 0.41 22.92
C ALA A 42 2.32 0.32 22.66
N PRO A 43 3.04 1.45 22.70
CA PRO A 43 4.52 1.49 22.75
C PRO A 43 5.06 1.05 24.14
N LYS A 44 6.20 0.35 24.19
CA LYS A 44 6.55 -0.56 25.30
C LYS A 44 7.55 -0.03 26.40
N GLY A 45 8.34 1.05 26.20
CA GLY A 45 9.53 1.45 27.05
C GLY A 45 10.69 0.41 27.03
N ASP A 46 11.89 0.52 27.66
CA ASP A 46 13.08 -0.43 27.53
C ASP A 46 13.38 -1.42 28.73
N ASN A 47 14.25 -2.44 28.57
CA ASN A 47 14.46 -3.73 29.31
C ASN A 47 13.62 -4.93 28.77
N GLY A 48 13.73 -5.23 27.47
CA GLY A 48 13.01 -6.34 26.78
C GLY A 48 11.81 -5.87 25.95
N LYS A 49 11.99 -4.80 25.15
CA LYS A 49 10.92 -3.79 25.15
C LYS A 49 10.92 -2.72 24.00
N LEU A 50 11.42 -1.48 24.16
CA LEU A 50 11.25 -0.35 23.20
C LEU A 50 12.22 0.84 23.36
N VAL A 51 12.63 1.40 22.22
CA VAL A 51 12.44 2.84 21.92
C VAL A 51 12.00 2.96 20.45
N CYS A 52 10.96 3.74 20.16
CA CYS A 52 10.91 4.51 18.91
C CYS A 52 10.86 6.00 19.31
N PRO A 53 11.74 6.86 18.78
CA PRO A 53 11.71 8.29 19.10
C PRO A 53 10.41 8.88 18.53
N THR A 54 9.72 9.78 19.21
CA THR A 54 10.29 10.98 19.85
C THR A 54 10.05 11.08 21.36
N GLU A 55 10.95 11.78 22.04
CA GLU A 55 10.81 12.19 23.45
C GLU A 55 9.71 13.28 23.65
N GLU A 56 8.90 13.57 22.63
CA GLU A 56 7.96 14.69 22.60
C GLU A 56 6.47 14.28 22.71
N LEU A 57 6.13 12.99 22.60
CA LEU A 57 4.73 12.53 22.78
C LEU A 57 4.30 12.39 24.25
N GLN A 58 5.15 12.78 25.21
CA GLN A 58 4.79 12.89 26.63
C GLN A 58 4.05 14.22 26.93
N GLN A 59 2.89 14.44 26.31
CA GLN A 59 1.89 15.38 26.83
C GLN A 59 0.47 15.17 26.29
N ASN A 60 -0.47 15.06 27.24
CA ASN A 60 -1.94 15.13 27.11
C ASN A 60 -2.68 13.91 26.53
N PRO A 61 -3.97 13.73 26.87
CA PRO A 61 -4.42 13.42 28.23
C PRO A 61 -5.38 12.21 28.27
N ALA A 62 -5.91 11.87 29.45
CA ALA A 62 -6.87 10.78 29.60
C ALA A 62 -8.15 11.02 28.76
N GLY A 63 -8.36 10.20 27.72
CA GLY A 63 -9.58 10.22 26.88
C GLY A 63 -9.44 9.79 25.41
N GLY A 64 -8.23 9.48 24.92
CA GLY A 64 -8.00 9.11 23.52
C GLY A 64 -8.46 7.69 23.14
N GLU A 65 -8.83 7.51 21.87
CA GLU A 65 -9.06 6.19 21.25
C GLU A 65 -7.80 5.32 21.30
N LYS A 66 -7.97 3.99 21.33
CA LYS A 66 -6.86 3.04 21.24
C LYS A 66 -6.20 3.13 19.86
N LYS A 67 -5.05 3.81 19.75
CA LYS A 67 -4.23 3.79 18.54
C LYS A 67 -3.38 2.53 18.49
N GLY A 68 -3.49 1.79 17.39
CA GLY A 68 -2.61 0.66 17.09
C GLY A 68 -1.21 1.13 16.70
N TYR A 69 -0.21 0.29 16.94
CA TYR A 69 1.17 0.47 16.52
C TYR A 69 1.66 -0.76 15.77
N ILE A 70 2.45 -0.51 14.72
CA ILE A 70 3.16 -1.54 13.97
C ILE A 70 4.63 -1.52 14.37
N HIS A 71 5.16 -2.69 14.70
CA HIS A 71 6.56 -2.94 14.99
C HIS A 71 7.15 -3.78 13.84
N ILE A 72 8.29 -3.34 13.31
CA ILE A 72 9.02 -4.03 12.24
C ILE A 72 10.41 -4.35 12.77
N TYR A 73 10.83 -5.61 12.63
CA TYR A 73 12.15 -6.09 12.98
C TYR A 73 12.82 -6.68 11.73
N CYS A 74 14.03 -6.21 11.41
CA CYS A 74 14.83 -6.62 10.26
C CYS A 74 15.88 -7.68 10.66
N GLU A 75 16.41 -8.42 9.68
CA GLU A 75 17.42 -9.47 9.90
C GLU A 75 18.75 -8.96 10.46
N ASP A 76 19.12 -7.71 10.18
CA ASP A 76 20.31 -7.03 10.70
C ASP A 76 20.15 -6.53 12.15
N GLY A 77 18.98 -6.74 12.75
CA GLY A 77 18.62 -6.25 14.08
C GLY A 77 18.07 -4.83 14.10
N ALA A 78 17.91 -4.16 12.95
CA ALA A 78 17.22 -2.88 12.89
C ALA A 78 15.74 -3.03 13.31
N TYR A 79 15.23 -1.97 13.93
CA TYR A 79 13.89 -1.94 14.51
C TYR A 79 13.20 -0.62 14.20
N TYR A 80 11.95 -0.71 13.77
CA TYR A 80 11.08 0.43 13.48
C TYR A 80 9.74 0.26 14.20
N CYS A 81 9.15 1.37 14.63
CA CYS A 81 7.79 1.38 15.13
C CYS A 81 7.10 2.69 14.77
N MET A 82 5.87 2.58 14.32
CA MET A 82 5.05 3.68 13.80
C MET A 82 3.57 3.42 14.11
N PRO A 83 2.71 4.46 14.12
CA PRO A 83 1.26 4.29 14.21
C PRO A 83 0.73 3.37 13.10
N GLU A 84 -0.27 2.56 13.42
CA GLU A 84 -0.96 1.72 12.44
C GLU A 84 -1.66 2.55 11.36
N GLU A 85 -2.18 3.71 11.74
CA GLU A 85 -2.82 4.68 10.84
C GLU A 85 -1.87 5.28 9.79
N ASP A 86 -0.55 5.21 10.01
CA ASP A 86 0.47 5.66 9.05
C ASP A 86 0.91 4.55 8.08
N CYS A 87 0.35 3.34 8.17
CA CYS A 87 0.75 2.17 7.36
C CYS A 87 -0.27 1.83 6.25
N PHE A 88 0.21 1.61 5.03
CA PHE A 88 -0.56 1.00 3.94
C PHE A 88 -0.14 -0.46 3.76
N PHE A 89 -1.02 -1.37 4.19
CA PHE A 89 -0.78 -2.81 4.21
C PHE A 89 -0.89 -3.42 2.81
N LEU A 90 0.24 -3.88 2.27
CA LEU A 90 0.33 -4.52 0.96
C LEU A 90 0.33 -6.05 1.10
N PRO A 91 -0.45 -6.79 0.29
CA PRO A 91 -0.39 -8.25 0.21
C PRO A 91 0.76 -8.71 -0.70
N THR A 92 1.95 -8.14 -0.49
CA THR A 92 3.17 -8.33 -1.30
C THR A 92 4.33 -8.80 -0.42
N VAL A 93 5.35 -9.42 -1.02
CA VAL A 93 6.57 -9.85 -0.33
C VAL A 93 7.52 -8.66 -0.19
N HIS A 94 7.57 -7.80 -1.20
CA HIS A 94 8.34 -6.57 -1.22
C HIS A 94 7.46 -5.37 -1.59
N SER A 95 7.96 -4.16 -1.34
CA SER A 95 7.31 -2.89 -1.74
C SER A 95 7.93 -2.30 -3.01
N THR A 96 8.43 -3.13 -3.93
CA THR A 96 9.08 -2.66 -5.18
C THR A 96 8.07 -2.23 -6.24
N ALA A 97 8.52 -1.43 -7.21
CA ALA A 97 7.70 -1.04 -8.36
C ALA A 97 7.03 -2.21 -9.09
N GLU A 98 7.69 -3.37 -9.22
CA GLU A 98 7.16 -4.56 -9.92
C GLU A 98 5.95 -5.16 -9.20
N GLU A 99 6.07 -5.42 -7.89
CA GLU A 99 4.97 -5.97 -7.10
C GLU A 99 3.83 -4.96 -6.94
N LEU A 100 4.15 -3.66 -6.86
CA LEU A 100 3.15 -2.59 -6.87
C LEU A 100 2.40 -2.49 -8.20
N ALA A 101 3.08 -2.61 -9.35
CA ALA A 101 2.42 -2.59 -10.66
C ALA A 101 1.43 -3.76 -10.81
N CYS A 102 1.84 -4.96 -10.40
CA CYS A 102 0.97 -6.14 -10.33
C CYS A 102 -0.22 -5.93 -9.38
N TYR A 103 0.03 -5.46 -8.15
CA TYR A 103 -1.01 -5.15 -7.15
C TYR A 103 -2.04 -4.14 -7.67
N PHE A 104 -1.58 -3.01 -8.22
CA PHE A 104 -2.48 -1.98 -8.74
C PHE A 104 -3.24 -2.44 -9.99
N TRP A 105 -2.67 -3.31 -10.83
CA TRP A 105 -3.40 -3.93 -11.93
C TRP A 105 -4.64 -4.69 -11.43
N PHE A 106 -4.47 -5.59 -10.45
CA PHE A 106 -5.60 -6.34 -9.89
C PHE A 106 -6.60 -5.45 -9.13
N ARG A 107 -6.12 -4.41 -8.41
CA ARG A 107 -7.01 -3.41 -7.81
C ARG A 107 -7.84 -2.67 -8.86
N ILE A 108 -7.23 -2.21 -9.96
CA ILE A 108 -7.92 -1.47 -11.02
C ILE A 108 -8.99 -2.33 -11.69
N ILE A 109 -8.70 -3.59 -12.04
CA ILE A 109 -9.71 -4.50 -12.61
C ILE A 109 -10.87 -4.73 -11.63
N LYS A 110 -10.58 -4.89 -10.33
CA LYS A 110 -11.61 -5.09 -9.31
C LYS A 110 -12.56 -3.88 -9.18
N GLU A 111 -12.03 -2.66 -9.26
CA GLU A 111 -12.83 -1.43 -9.14
C GLU A 111 -13.51 -1.01 -10.46
N LEU A 112 -12.96 -1.35 -11.62
CA LEU A 112 -13.57 -1.09 -12.94
C LEU A 112 -14.61 -2.15 -13.35
N GLY A 113 -14.47 -3.38 -12.86
CA GLY A 113 -15.33 -4.52 -13.20
C GLY A 113 -14.87 -5.25 -14.48
N LEU A 114 -14.44 -6.50 -14.33
CA LEU A 114 -14.00 -7.36 -15.43
C LEU A 114 -15.07 -7.47 -16.54
N ASP A 115 -16.32 -7.76 -16.16
CA ASP A 115 -17.46 -7.84 -17.07
C ASP A 115 -17.64 -6.58 -17.92
N ASP A 116 -17.41 -5.39 -17.35
CA ASP A 116 -17.59 -4.13 -18.06
C ASP A 116 -16.43 -3.86 -19.02
N MET A 117 -15.21 -4.32 -18.70
CA MET A 117 -14.09 -4.30 -19.65
C MET A 117 -14.29 -5.30 -20.80
N GLN A 118 -14.82 -6.50 -20.51
CA GLN A 118 -15.14 -7.52 -21.51
C GLN A 118 -16.29 -7.09 -22.45
N LYS A 119 -17.37 -6.49 -21.93
CA LYS A 119 -18.46 -5.89 -22.74
C LYS A 119 -17.96 -4.78 -23.68
N ARG A 120 -16.85 -4.13 -23.33
CA ARG A 120 -16.18 -3.09 -24.13
C ARG A 120 -15.11 -3.65 -25.08
N HIS A 121 -14.95 -4.98 -25.11
CA HIS A 121 -13.93 -5.70 -25.89
C HIS A 121 -12.50 -5.21 -25.64
N ILE A 122 -12.20 -4.76 -24.43
CA ILE A 122 -10.84 -4.42 -24.01
C ILE A 122 -10.08 -5.73 -23.84
N GLN A 123 -8.95 -5.89 -24.55
CA GLN A 123 -8.21 -7.15 -24.61
C GLN A 123 -7.06 -7.22 -23.61
N GLU A 124 -6.49 -6.09 -23.21
CA GLU A 124 -5.29 -6.00 -22.39
C GLU A 124 -5.32 -4.73 -21.54
N MET A 125 -4.66 -4.76 -20.37
CA MET A 125 -4.34 -3.58 -19.59
C MET A 125 -2.87 -3.65 -19.15
N GLU A 126 -2.18 -2.52 -19.22
CA GLU A 126 -0.86 -2.29 -18.62
C GLU A 126 -0.99 -1.32 -17.45
N VAL A 127 -0.26 -1.58 -16.36
CA VAL A 127 -0.03 -0.63 -15.25
C VAL A 127 1.45 -0.41 -15.11
N ILE A 128 1.87 0.86 -15.05
CA ILE A 128 3.26 1.27 -14.84
C ILE A 128 3.35 1.99 -13.50
N VAL A 129 4.31 1.58 -12.66
CA VAL A 129 4.64 2.22 -11.39
C VAL A 129 6.07 2.74 -11.49
N ALA A 130 6.27 4.02 -11.16
CA ALA A 130 7.56 4.69 -11.19
C ALA A 130 7.95 5.16 -9.79
N GLU A 131 9.08 4.67 -9.28
CA GLU A 131 9.70 5.17 -8.03
C GLU A 131 10.34 6.55 -8.27
N SER A 132 10.88 6.76 -9.47
CA SER A 132 11.41 8.04 -9.93
C SER A 132 11.17 8.21 -11.43
N PRO A 133 11.31 9.41 -12.01
CA PRO A 133 11.09 9.64 -13.44
C PRO A 133 11.97 8.81 -14.41
N ILE A 134 13.01 8.15 -13.90
CA ILE A 134 13.94 7.31 -14.68
C ILE A 134 13.92 5.83 -14.26
N GLN A 135 13.13 5.46 -13.25
CA GLN A 135 13.07 4.10 -12.70
C GLN A 135 11.61 3.69 -12.50
N GLN A 136 11.18 2.74 -13.31
CA GLN A 136 9.81 2.25 -13.37
C GLN A 136 9.76 0.76 -13.68
N ALA A 137 8.68 0.10 -13.25
CA ALA A 137 8.30 -1.23 -13.66
C ALA A 137 6.91 -1.19 -14.30
N SER A 138 6.62 -2.11 -15.21
CA SER A 138 5.28 -2.32 -15.74
C SER A 138 4.80 -3.76 -15.55
N PHE A 139 3.49 -3.91 -15.42
CA PHE A 139 2.80 -5.18 -15.39
C PHE A 139 1.64 -5.14 -16.38
N THR A 140 1.67 -6.07 -17.33
CA THR A 140 0.71 -6.16 -18.45
C THR A 140 0.11 -7.55 -18.48
N LYS A 141 -1.22 -7.61 -18.65
CA LYS A 141 -1.94 -8.88 -18.76
C LYS A 141 -3.22 -8.71 -19.57
N SER A 142 -3.57 -9.76 -20.32
CA SER A 142 -4.84 -9.90 -21.03
C SER A 142 -6.05 -9.84 -20.09
N ILE A 143 -7.16 -9.31 -20.60
CA ILE A 143 -8.48 -9.25 -19.96
C ILE A 143 -9.26 -10.51 -20.38
N GLU A 144 -8.98 -11.61 -19.68
CA GLU A 144 -9.63 -12.93 -19.83
C GLU A 144 -10.56 -13.25 -18.66
#